data_AF-A0A453H0R7-F1
#
_entry.id   AF-A0A453H0R7-F1
#
_cell.length_a   1.000
_cell.length_b   1.000
_cell.length_c   1.000
_cell.angle_alpha   90.00
_cell.angle_beta   90.00
_cell.angle_gamma   90.00
#
_symmetry.space_group_name_H-M   'P 1'
#
loop_
_entity.id
_entity.type
_entity.pdbx_description
1 polymer ?
#
loop_
_entity_poly.entity_id
_entity_poly.type
_entity_poly.pdbx_seq_one_letter_code
_entity_poly.pdbx_strand_id
1 'polypeptide(L)'
;QKTQGLEAASKANNLDVASTLLSQLKVLLTKFPSLPPLFQQTPNAVEELKLAREIYEQAVILSVKMEDQDAFERDFCQLKPYYMDTCRS
;
A
#
# COMPACT_ATOMS: atom_id res chain seq x y z
N GLN A 1 11.80 6.62 2.43
CA GLN A 1 12.36 6.24 3.75
C GLN A 1 11.51 5.17 4.48
N LYS A 2 10.21 5.36 4.75
CA LYS A 2 9.41 4.34 5.47
C LYS A 2 9.00 3.12 4.61
N THR A 3 8.71 3.29 3.32
CA THR A 3 8.43 2.17 2.40
C THR A 3 9.63 1.26 2.20
N GLN A 4 10.84 1.81 2.17
CA GLN A 4 12.10 1.06 2.11
C GLN A 4 12.30 0.16 3.34
N GLY A 5 11.86 0.60 4.53
CA GLY A 5 11.91 -0.21 5.75
C GLY A 5 10.95 -1.40 5.71
N LEU A 6 9.76 -1.21 5.12
CA LEU A 6 8.80 -2.30 4.90
C LEU A 6 9.34 -3.33 3.91
N GLU A 7 9.89 -2.88 2.79
CA GLU A 7 10.49 -3.75 1.78
C GLU A 7 11.66 -4.56 2.36
N ALA A 8 12.54 -3.90 3.13
CA ALA A 8 13.66 -4.57 3.80
C ALA A 8 13.20 -5.60 4.84
N ALA A 9 12.20 -5.28 5.66
CA ALA A 9 11.64 -6.21 6.65
C ALA A 9 10.97 -7.42 5.98
N SER A 10 10.22 -7.18 4.89
CA SER A 10 9.62 -8.24 4.08
C SER A 10 10.69 -9.14 3.45
N LYS A 11 11.75 -8.57 2.86
CA LYS A 11 12.88 -9.34 2.29
C LYS A 11 13.66 -10.14 3.33
N ALA A 12 13.81 -9.61 4.54
CA ALA A 12 14.48 -10.28 5.66
C ALA A 12 13.60 -11.33 6.36
N ASN A 13 12.38 -11.61 5.87
CA ASN A 13 11.38 -12.49 6.51
C ASN A 13 11.03 -12.11 7.97
N ASN A 14 11.24 -10.85 8.36
CA ASN A 14 10.80 -10.32 9.64
C ASN A 14 9.33 -9.90 9.54
N LEU A 15 8.44 -10.88 9.45
CA LEU A 15 7.03 -10.67 9.09
C LEU A 15 6.26 -9.85 10.13
N ASP A 16 6.56 -9.99 11.44
CA ASP A 16 5.96 -9.17 12.51
C ASP A 16 6.32 -7.69 12.41
N VAL A 17 7.58 -7.40 12.07
CA VAL A 17 8.05 -6.02 11.87
C VAL A 17 7.42 -5.45 10.60
N ALA A 18 7.37 -6.25 9.52
CA ALA A 18 6.72 -5.85 8.28
C ALA A 18 5.23 -5.57 8.47
N SER A 19 4.49 -6.42 9.20
CA SER A 19 3.06 -6.23 9.47
C SER A 19 2.80 -4.99 10.32
N THR A 20 3.64 -4.73 11.32
CA THR A 20 3.58 -3.53 12.17
C THR A 20 3.82 -2.26 11.36
N LEU A 21 4.87 -2.24 10.53
CA LEU A 21 5.18 -1.11 9.65
C LEU A 21 4.08 -0.88 8.61
N LEU A 22 3.56 -1.96 8.01
CA LEU A 22 2.47 -1.90 7.04
C LEU A 22 1.21 -1.29 7.66
N SER A 23 0.86 -1.67 8.89
CA SER A 23 -0.29 -1.13 9.60
C SER A 23 -0.16 0.38 9.81
N GLN A 24 1.02 0.85 10.24
CA GLN A 24 1.28 2.29 10.40
C GLN A 24 1.21 3.06 9.07
N LEU A 25 1.70 2.45 7.99
CA LEU A 25 1.65 3.04 6.65
C LEU A 25 0.22 3.12 6.12
N LYS A 26 -0.60 2.07 6.30
CA LYS A 26 -2.02 2.10 5.93
C LYS A 26 -2.80 3.17 6.68
N VAL A 27 -2.50 3.41 7.97
CA VAL A 27 -3.07 4.53 8.73
C VAL A 27 -2.63 5.90 8.20
N LEU A 28 -1.39 6.01 7.67
CA LEU A 28 -0.93 7.25 7.05
C LEU A 28 -1.72 7.54 5.76
N LEU A 29 -2.03 6.51 4.97
CA LEU A 29 -2.80 6.66 3.72
C LEU A 29 -4.16 7.30 3.96
N THR A 30 -4.83 7.01 5.09
CA THR A 30 -6.15 7.61 5.38
C THR A 30 -6.12 9.12 5.59
N LYS A 31 -4.92 9.73 5.67
CA LYS A 31 -4.75 11.18 5.79
C LYS A 31 -4.63 11.89 4.44
N PHE A 32 -4.46 11.14 3.35
CA PHE A 32 -4.29 11.71 2.01
C PHE A 32 -5.66 11.91 1.35
N PRO A 33 -6.09 13.16 1.11
CA PRO A 33 -7.41 13.43 0.52
C PRO A 33 -7.47 13.06 -0.98
N SER A 34 -6.33 12.84 -1.63
CA SER A 34 -6.26 12.33 -3.01
C SER A 34 -6.63 10.85 -3.13
N LEU A 35 -6.67 10.12 -2.01
CA LEU A 35 -7.03 8.71 -1.99
C LEU A 35 -8.54 8.52 -1.85
N PRO A 36 -9.06 7.31 -2.15
CA PRO A 36 -10.46 6.98 -1.88
C PRO A 36 -10.79 7.24 -0.39
N PRO A 37 -11.97 7.80 -0.07
CA PRO A 37 -13.10 8.07 -0.98
C PRO A 37 -13.11 9.47 -1.60
N LEU A 38 -12.19 10.37 -1.22
CA LEU A 38 -12.28 11.79 -1.54
C LEU A 38 -11.77 12.12 -2.95
N PHE A 39 -10.75 11.42 -3.43
CA PHE A 39 -10.13 11.62 -4.76
C PHE A 39 -9.84 13.09 -5.09
N GLN A 40 -9.53 13.88 -4.06
CA GLN A 40 -9.32 15.31 -4.19
C GLN A 40 -8.08 15.55 -5.07
N GLN A 41 -8.23 16.40 -6.07
CA GLN A 41 -7.10 16.84 -6.87
C GLN A 41 -6.23 17.76 -6.01
N THR A 42 -5.10 17.23 -5.55
CA THR A 42 -4.07 17.97 -4.83
C THR A 42 -2.82 18.08 -5.71
N PRO A 43 -1.93 19.05 -5.47
CA PRO A 43 -0.65 19.13 -6.20
C PRO A 43 0.21 17.86 -6.06
N ASN A 44 -0.01 17.06 -5.01
CA ASN A 44 0.74 15.85 -4.71
C ASN A 44 -0.03 14.56 -5.02
N ALA A 45 -1.24 14.64 -5.62
CA ALA A 45 -2.12 13.49 -5.80
C ALA A 45 -1.44 12.32 -6.53
N VAL A 46 -0.62 12.61 -7.55
CA VAL A 46 0.14 11.60 -8.28
C VAL A 46 1.13 10.85 -7.37
N GLU A 47 1.85 11.57 -6.52
CA GLU A 47 2.85 10.98 -5.62
C GLU A 47 2.16 10.23 -4.45
N GLU A 48 1.03 10.74 -3.96
CA GLU A 48 0.21 10.09 -2.94
C GLU A 48 -0.40 8.78 -3.46
N LEU A 49 -0.88 8.75 -4.71
CA LEU A 49 -1.39 7.55 -5.38
C LEU A 49 -0.29 6.52 -5.64
N LYS A 50 0.90 6.95 -6.08
CA LYS A 50 2.07 6.07 -6.23
C LYS A 50 2.48 5.45 -4.91
N LEU A 51 2.55 6.25 -3.84
CA LEU A 51 2.88 5.78 -2.51
C LEU A 51 1.85 4.76 -2.00
N ALA A 52 0.55 5.01 -2.21
CA ALA A 52 -0.50 4.06 -1.87
C ALA A 52 -0.31 2.74 -2.63
N ARG A 53 -0.03 2.81 -3.94
CA ARG A 53 0.25 1.63 -4.77
C ARG A 53 1.42 0.81 -4.20
N GLU A 54 2.56 1.43 -3.95
CA GLU A 54 3.74 0.75 -3.38
C GLU A 54 3.42 0.05 -2.06
N ILE A 55 2.66 0.71 -1.18
CA ILE A 55 2.27 0.14 0.12
C ILE A 55 1.36 -1.08 -0.06
N TYR A 56 0.37 -1.02 -0.95
CA TYR A 56 -0.54 -2.14 -1.20
C TYR A 56 0.15 -3.30 -1.95
N GLU A 57 1.13 -3.04 -2.81
CA GLU A 57 1.97 -4.09 -3.41
C GLU A 57 2.74 -4.86 -2.33
N GLN A 58 3.38 -4.15 -1.41
CA GLN A 58 4.08 -4.79 -0.29
C GLN A 58 3.10 -5.55 0.62
N ALA A 59 1.88 -5.06 0.78
CA ALA A 59 0.83 -5.74 1.54
C ALA A 59 0.47 -7.10 0.92
N VAL A 60 0.29 -7.15 -0.40
CA VAL A 60 0.02 -8.37 -1.17
C VAL A 60 1.20 -9.35 -1.10
N ILE A 61 2.43 -8.86 -1.22
CA ILE A 61 3.63 -9.72 -1.08
C ILE A 61 3.70 -10.30 0.34
N LEU A 62 3.43 -9.49 1.36
CA LEU A 62 3.46 -9.92 2.76
C LEU A 62 2.37 -10.96 3.05
N SER A 63 1.15 -10.79 2.54
CA SER A 63 0.07 -11.75 2.74
C SER A 63 0.39 -13.11 2.13
N VAL A 64 1.02 -13.14 0.94
CA VAL A 64 1.49 -14.40 0.33
C VAL A 64 2.56 -15.07 1.19
N LYS A 65 3.51 -14.29 1.73
CA LYS A 65 4.55 -14.81 2.63
C LYS A 65 4.00 -15.35 3.95
N MET A 66 2.89 -14.80 4.41
CA MET A 66 2.20 -15.24 5.63
C MET A 66 1.16 -16.34 5.36
N GLU A 67 0.98 -16.76 4.10
CA GLU A 67 -0.06 -17.71 3.68
C GLU A 67 -1.48 -17.28 4.10
N ASP A 68 -1.72 -15.97 4.19
CA ASP A 68 -2.99 -15.36 4.60
C ASP A 68 -3.82 -14.99 3.36
N GLN A 69 -4.72 -15.90 2.97
CA GLN A 69 -5.57 -15.71 1.79
C GLN A 69 -6.53 -14.52 1.95
N ASP A 70 -7.13 -14.34 3.13
CA ASP A 70 -8.08 -13.25 3.37
C ASP A 70 -7.38 -11.88 3.29
N ALA A 71 -6.15 -11.78 3.81
CA ALA A 71 -5.33 -10.59 3.65
C ALA A 71 -4.94 -10.34 2.19
N PHE A 72 -4.58 -11.39 1.46
CA PHE A 72 -4.26 -11.29 0.04
C PHE A 72 -5.45 -10.74 -0.75
N GLU A 73 -6.64 -11.33 -0.62
CA GLU A 73 -7.81 -10.91 -1.39
C GLU A 73 -8.21 -9.47 -1.08
N ARG A 74 -8.20 -9.09 0.20
CA ARG A 74 -8.49 -7.71 0.62
C ARG A 74 -7.47 -6.73 0.06
N ASP A 75 -6.19 -6.98 0.25
CA ASP A 75 -5.13 -6.04 -0.13
C ASP A 75 -4.98 -5.96 -1.65
N PHE A 76 -5.19 -7.07 -2.37
CA PHE A 76 -5.25 -7.09 -3.82
C PHE A 76 -6.45 -6.31 -4.36
N CYS A 77 -7.63 -6.42 -3.73
CA CYS A 77 -8.79 -5.60 -4.10
C CYS A 77 -8.52 -4.11 -3.91
N GLN A 78 -7.84 -3.72 -2.83
CA GLN A 78 -7.43 -2.33 -2.60
C GLN A 78 -6.37 -1.85 -3.60
N LEU A 79 -5.50 -2.74 -4.09
CA LEU A 79 -4.45 -2.40 -5.06
C LEU A 79 -5.00 -2.08 -6.46
N LYS A 80 -6.09 -2.73 -6.88
CA LYS A 80 -6.65 -2.64 -8.24
C LYS A 80 -6.88 -1.21 -8.76
N PRO A 81 -7.56 -0.31 -8.02
CA PRO A 81 -7.84 1.04 -8.50
C PRO A 81 -6.58 1.81 -8.86
N TYR A 82 -5.51 1.61 -8.07
CA TYR A 82 -4.24 2.29 -8.28
C TYR A 82 -3.56 1.91 -9.58
N TYR A 83 -3.87 0.77 -10.20
CA TYR A 83 -3.37 0.40 -11.53
C TYR A 83 -4.28 0.85 -12.68
N MET A 84 -5.57 1.02 -12.42
CA MET A 84 -6.55 1.42 -13.43
C MET A 84 -6.54 2.94 -13.69
N ASP A 85 -6.16 3.75 -12.70
CA ASP A 85 -6.16 5.22 -12.82
C ASP A 85 -4.91 5.83 -13.48
N THR A 86 -3.87 5.05 -13.81
CA THR A 86 -2.70 5.58 -14.56
C THR A 86 -2.91 5.78 -16.07
N CYS A 87 -4.12 5.54 -16.60
CA CYS A 87 -4.44 5.74 -18.01
C CYS A 87 -5.11 7.09 -18.35
N ARG A 88 -5.16 8.06 -17.43
CA ARG A 88 -5.54 9.46 -17.76
C ARG A 88 -4.34 10.39 -17.66
N SER A 89 -3.51 10.38 -18.69
CA SER A 89 -2.57 11.45 -19.02
C SER A 89 -2.69 11.75 -20.50
#